data_AF-A0A8C5NX67-F1
#
_entry.id   AF-A0A8C5NX67-F1
#
_cell.length_a   1.000
_cell.length_b   1.000
_cell.length_c   1.000
_cell.angle_alpha   90.00
_cell.angle_beta   90.00
_cell.angle_gamma   90.00
#
_symmetry.space_group_name_H-M   'P 1'
#
loop_
_entity.id
_entity.type
_entity.pdbx_description
1 polymer ?
#
loop_
_entity_poly.entity_id
_entity_poly.type
_entity_poly.pdbx_seq_one_letter_code
_entity_poly.pdbx_strand_id
1 'polypeptide(L)'
;MKANRETKRLFVGGLGEAISKTDLQNQFSRFGDVSDVEIITRKDEQGNAQKVFAYINISIAEADLKKCMSMLNKTKWKGGTLQIQLAKESFLHRMVIQRTSQRTLSSLLMVRVTQRTHLLKSKAVQEKS
;
A
#
# COMPACT_ATOMS: atom_id res chain seq x y z
N MET A 1 -11.48 -23.60 11.71
CA MET A 1 -10.38 -22.63 11.91
C MET A 1 -10.56 -21.49 10.92
N LYS A 2 -10.69 -20.24 11.39
CA LYS A 2 -10.76 -19.10 10.48
C LYS A 2 -9.36 -18.91 9.89
N ALA A 3 -9.21 -19.11 8.58
CA ALA A 3 -7.98 -18.73 7.90
C ALA A 3 -7.80 -17.22 8.11
N ASN A 4 -6.85 -16.84 8.97
CA ASN A 4 -6.51 -15.44 9.20
C ASN A 4 -5.88 -14.91 7.91
N ARG A 5 -6.71 -14.31 7.05
CA ARG A 5 -6.29 -13.71 5.79
C ARG A 5 -5.97 -12.25 6.07
N GLU A 6 -4.74 -11.87 5.75
CA GLU A 6 -4.30 -10.50 5.87
C GLU A 6 -4.17 -9.90 4.47
N THR A 7 -4.54 -8.63 4.35
CA THR A 7 -4.26 -7.86 3.13
C THR A 7 -2.77 -7.57 3.08
N LYS A 8 -2.09 -8.09 2.04
CA LYS A 8 -0.66 -7.88 1.80
C LYS A 8 -0.46 -7.30 0.41
N ARG A 9 0.52 -6.41 0.29
CA ARG A 9 0.97 -5.88 -1.00
C ARG A 9 2.18 -6.66 -1.48
N LEU A 10 2.10 -7.23 -2.67
CA LEU A 10 3.17 -7.96 -3.32
C LEU A 10 3.79 -7.09 -4.42
N PHE A 11 5.10 -7.14 -4.53
CA PHE A 11 5.86 -6.60 -5.65
C PHE A 11 6.20 -7.76 -6.58
N VAL A 12 5.90 -7.58 -7.87
CA VAL A 12 6.18 -8.57 -8.92
C VAL A 12 7.02 -7.91 -9.99
N GLY A 13 8.32 -8.22 -10.00
CA GLY A 13 9.27 -7.76 -11.01
C GLY A 13 9.54 -8.81 -12.09
N GLY A 14 10.17 -8.37 -13.17
CA GLY A 14 10.57 -9.27 -14.28
C GLY A 14 9.40 -9.78 -15.09
N LEU A 15 8.34 -8.97 -15.19
CA LEU A 15 7.20 -9.24 -16.05
C LEU A 15 7.60 -8.99 -17.52
N GLY A 16 7.08 -9.81 -18.42
CA GLY A 16 7.16 -9.53 -19.85
C GLY A 16 6.17 -8.43 -20.25
N GLU A 17 6.42 -7.76 -21.37
CA GLU A 17 5.55 -6.70 -21.92
C GLU A 17 4.14 -7.19 -22.26
N ALA A 18 3.98 -8.49 -22.52
CA ALA A 18 2.70 -9.11 -22.85
C ALA A 18 1.80 -9.39 -21.62
N ILE A 19 2.24 -9.07 -20.40
CA ILE A 19 1.46 -9.34 -19.18
C ILE A 19 0.38 -8.28 -18.97
N SER A 20 -0.86 -8.75 -18.83
CA SER A 20 -2.02 -7.89 -18.53
C SER A 20 -2.44 -7.96 -17.05
N LYS A 21 -3.24 -6.98 -16.61
CA LYS A 21 -3.82 -6.93 -15.25
C LYS A 21 -4.57 -8.23 -14.92
N THR A 22 -5.36 -8.73 -15.88
CA THR A 22 -6.14 -9.95 -15.75
C THR A 22 -5.29 -11.20 -15.59
N ASP A 23 -4.12 -11.27 -16.25
CA ASP A 23 -3.20 -12.39 -16.09
C ASP A 23 -2.65 -12.47 -14.67
N LEU A 24 -2.23 -11.32 -14.13
CA LEU A 24 -1.77 -11.24 -12.75
C LEU A 24 -2.92 -11.58 -11.79
N GLN A 25 -4.11 -11.03 -12.00
CA GLN A 25 -5.25 -11.35 -11.16
C GLN A 25 -5.52 -12.86 -11.13
N ASN A 26 -5.62 -13.50 -12.30
CA ASN A 26 -5.85 -14.95 -12.40
C ASN A 26 -4.72 -15.77 -11.76
N GLN A 27 -3.46 -15.34 -11.94
CA GLN A 27 -2.31 -16.08 -11.43
C GLN A 27 -2.19 -16.00 -9.90
N PHE A 28 -2.59 -14.88 -9.30
CA PHE A 28 -2.54 -14.68 -7.85
C PHE A 28 -3.84 -15.08 -7.14
N SER A 29 -4.98 -15.12 -7.87
CA SER A 29 -6.28 -15.53 -7.33
C SER A 29 -6.31 -16.96 -6.79
N ARG A 30 -5.38 -17.83 -7.21
CA ARG A 30 -5.25 -19.21 -6.71
C ARG A 30 -4.73 -19.30 -5.27
N PHE A 31 -4.07 -18.25 -4.78
CA PHE A 31 -3.49 -18.21 -3.43
C PHE A 31 -4.33 -17.38 -2.46
N GLY A 32 -5.09 -16.42 -2.98
CA GLY A 32 -5.89 -15.49 -2.18
C GLY A 32 -6.74 -14.59 -3.04
N ASP A 33 -7.42 -13.64 -2.41
CA ASP A 33 -8.35 -12.74 -3.11
C ASP A 33 -7.65 -11.45 -3.53
N VAL A 34 -7.54 -11.21 -4.85
CA VAL A 34 -6.82 -10.06 -5.40
C VAL A 34 -7.76 -8.84 -5.42
N SER A 35 -7.46 -7.84 -4.59
CA SER A 35 -8.24 -6.62 -4.48
C SER A 35 -7.84 -5.56 -5.51
N ASP A 36 -6.55 -5.42 -5.80
CA ASP A 36 -6.09 -4.48 -6.85
C ASP A 36 -4.76 -4.91 -7.47
N VAL A 37 -4.53 -4.48 -8.71
CA VAL A 37 -3.31 -4.74 -9.47
C VAL A 37 -2.91 -3.48 -10.23
N GLU A 38 -1.69 -3.03 -10.00
CA GLU A 38 -1.09 -1.83 -10.56
C GLU A 38 0.17 -2.23 -11.34
N ILE A 39 0.13 -2.10 -12.66
CA ILE A 39 1.28 -2.41 -13.54
C ILE A 39 2.00 -1.11 -13.87
N ILE A 40 3.31 -1.07 -13.62
CA ILE A 40 4.18 0.05 -13.94
C ILE A 40 5.21 -0.41 -14.97
N THR A 41 5.23 0.28 -16.09
CA THR A 41 6.18 0.07 -17.17
C THR A 41 7.13 1.25 -17.23
N ARG A 42 8.43 1.01 -17.00
CA ARG A 42 9.46 2.00 -17.26
C ARG A 42 9.86 1.93 -18.72
N LYS A 43 9.70 3.05 -19.40
CA LYS A 43 10.14 3.26 -20.77
C LYS A 43 11.51 3.95 -20.77
N ASP A 44 12.34 3.57 -21.71
CA ASP A 44 13.62 4.20 -22.00
C ASP A 44 13.43 5.55 -22.72
N GLU A 45 14.51 6.30 -22.94
CA GLU A 45 14.51 7.55 -23.72
C GLU A 45 14.00 7.33 -25.16
N GLN A 46 14.16 6.12 -25.68
CA GLN A 46 13.65 5.70 -27.00
C GLN A 46 12.21 5.18 -26.96
N GLY A 47 11.52 5.23 -25.82
CA GLY A 47 10.13 4.78 -25.66
C GLY A 47 9.93 3.27 -25.51
N ASN A 48 11.00 2.48 -25.59
CA ASN A 48 10.98 1.02 -25.40
C ASN A 48 10.77 0.65 -23.93
N ALA A 49 9.94 -0.36 -23.64
CA ALA A 49 9.74 -0.81 -22.27
C ALA A 49 10.98 -1.56 -21.77
N GLN A 50 11.76 -0.91 -20.92
CA GLN A 50 13.00 -1.46 -20.37
C GLN A 50 12.72 -2.40 -19.19
N LYS A 51 11.75 -2.04 -18.33
CA LYS A 51 11.42 -2.80 -17.12
C LYS A 51 9.93 -2.71 -16.81
N VAL A 52 9.27 -3.87 -16.74
CA VAL A 52 7.87 -3.99 -16.32
C VAL A 52 7.83 -4.63 -14.93
N PHE A 53 7.13 -3.98 -14.00
CA PHE A 53 6.85 -4.49 -12.67
C PHE A 53 5.42 -4.17 -12.26
N ALA A 54 4.87 -4.94 -11.33
CA ALA A 54 3.52 -4.74 -10.84
C ALA A 54 3.47 -4.78 -9.31
N TYR A 55 2.53 -4.02 -8.75
CA TYR A 55 2.09 -4.17 -7.38
C TYR A 55 0.73 -4.83 -7.34
N ILE A 56 0.57 -5.81 -6.45
CA ILE A 56 -0.67 -6.56 -6.29
C ILE A 56 -1.10 -6.46 -4.84
N ASN A 57 -2.32 -5.98 -4.60
CA ASN A 57 -2.94 -6.01 -3.30
C ASN A 57 -3.82 -7.26 -3.21
N ILE A 58 -3.49 -8.17 -2.28
CA ILE A 58 -4.13 -9.48 -2.17
C ILE A 58 -4.39 -9.83 -0.70
N SER A 59 -5.57 -10.39 -0.43
CA SER A 59 -5.95 -10.95 0.86
C SER A 59 -5.60 -12.44 0.89
N ILE A 60 -4.51 -12.77 1.57
CA ILE A 60 -3.90 -14.10 1.56
C ILE A 60 -3.60 -14.57 2.99
N ALA A 61 -3.69 -15.89 3.22
CA ALA A 61 -3.30 -16.48 4.49
C ALA A 61 -1.77 -16.60 4.57
N GLU A 62 -1.20 -16.52 5.77
CA GLU A 62 0.27 -16.56 5.94
C GLU A 62 0.92 -17.82 5.33
N ALA A 63 0.25 -18.97 5.41
CA ALA A 63 0.73 -20.23 4.84
C ALA A 63 0.81 -20.18 3.30
N ASP A 64 -0.21 -19.65 2.64
CA ASP A 64 -0.25 -19.53 1.18
C ASP A 64 0.68 -18.44 0.67
N LEU A 65 0.88 -17.38 1.46
CA LEU A 65 1.85 -16.32 1.18
C LEU A 65 3.28 -16.88 1.09
N LYS A 66 3.70 -17.69 2.06
CA LYS A 66 5.01 -18.35 2.05
C LYS A 66 5.15 -19.29 0.84
N LYS A 67 4.12 -20.09 0.56
CA LYS A 67 4.11 -20.97 -0.63
C LYS A 67 4.21 -20.19 -1.93
N CYS A 68 3.45 -19.10 -2.07
CA CYS A 68 3.47 -18.23 -3.24
C CYS A 68 4.89 -17.68 -3.49
N MET A 69 5.55 -17.17 -2.45
CA MET A 69 6.93 -16.67 -2.59
C MET A 69 7.90 -17.77 -2.99
N SER A 70 7.86 -18.94 -2.36
CA SER A 70 8.78 -20.01 -2.71
C SER A 70 8.52 -20.61 -4.09
N MET A 71 7.26 -20.69 -4.53
CA MET A 71 6.89 -21.37 -5.77
C MET A 71 7.02 -20.49 -7.00
N LEU A 72 6.71 -19.20 -6.90
CA LEU A 72 6.69 -18.31 -8.06
C LEU A 72 7.96 -17.45 -8.18
N ASN A 73 8.75 -17.28 -7.11
CA ASN A 73 9.99 -16.51 -7.19
C ASN A 73 11.02 -17.23 -8.07
N LYS A 74 11.65 -16.48 -8.98
CA LYS A 74 12.63 -16.94 -9.98
C LYS A 74 12.07 -17.91 -11.03
N THR A 75 10.75 -17.99 -11.18
CA THR A 75 10.15 -18.81 -12.25
C THR A 75 10.06 -18.05 -13.57
N LYS A 76 10.29 -18.74 -14.68
CA LYS A 76 10.07 -18.17 -16.01
C LYS A 76 8.58 -18.19 -16.32
N TRP A 77 7.98 -17.03 -16.58
CA TRP A 77 6.56 -16.90 -16.92
C TRP A 77 6.36 -15.83 -17.99
N LYS A 78 5.63 -16.21 -19.07
CA LYS A 78 5.34 -15.36 -20.24
C LYS A 78 6.54 -14.55 -20.76
N GLY A 79 7.70 -15.19 -20.87
CA GLY A 79 8.92 -14.57 -21.42
C GLY A 79 9.74 -13.72 -20.42
N GLY A 80 9.31 -13.58 -19.17
CA GLY A 80 10.05 -12.92 -18.10
C GLY A 80 10.43 -13.88 -16.95
N THR A 81 11.34 -13.46 -16.08
CA THR A 81 11.68 -14.18 -14.84
C THR A 81 11.02 -13.47 -13.67
N LEU A 82 9.99 -14.09 -13.10
CA LEU A 82 9.22 -13.49 -12.02
C LEU A 82 10.07 -13.32 -10.77
N GLN A 83 10.01 -12.13 -10.19
CA GLN A 83 10.59 -11.80 -8.91
C GLN A 83 9.48 -11.32 -7.98
N ILE A 84 9.04 -12.20 -7.08
CA ILE A 84 8.00 -11.86 -6.11
C ILE A 84 8.65 -11.54 -4.79
N GLN A 85 8.31 -10.37 -4.25
CA GLN A 85 8.73 -9.93 -2.94
C GLN A 85 7.53 -9.34 -2.21
N LEU A 86 7.55 -9.36 -0.87
CA LEU A 86 6.66 -8.47 -0.12
C LEU A 86 7.01 -7.05 -0.52
N ALA A 87 6.04 -6.34 -1.09
CA ALA A 87 6.22 -4.92 -1.29
C ALA A 87 6.38 -4.32 0.09
N LYS A 88 7.49 -3.63 0.34
CA LYS A 88 7.57 -2.74 1.50
C LYS A 88 6.36 -1.82 1.38
N GLU A 89 5.48 -1.87 2.38
CA GLU A 89 4.42 -0.87 2.56
C GLU A 89 5.08 0.48 2.32
N SER A 90 4.58 1.20 1.31
CA SER A 90 5.44 2.10 0.54
C SER A 90 6.24 3.01 1.45
N PHE A 91 7.46 3.33 1.04
CA PHE A 91 8.14 4.54 1.52
C PHE A 91 7.21 5.79 1.39
N LEU A 92 6.26 5.74 0.45
CA LEU A 92 5.13 6.67 0.31
C LEU A 92 4.09 6.59 1.45
N HIS A 93 3.90 5.47 2.15
CA HIS A 93 3.16 5.41 3.41
C HIS A 93 3.89 6.24 4.48
N ARG A 94 5.24 6.26 4.46
CA ARG A 94 6.04 7.17 5.29
C ARG A 94 5.85 8.65 4.91
N MET A 95 5.68 8.97 3.62
CA MET A 95 5.43 10.35 3.16
C MET A 95 3.97 10.79 3.29
N VAL A 96 3.02 9.86 3.17
CA VAL A 96 1.58 10.13 3.29
C VAL A 96 1.18 10.18 4.76
N ILE A 97 1.78 9.36 5.65
CA ILE A 97 1.69 9.55 7.11
C ILE A 97 2.20 10.94 7.52
N GLN A 98 3.12 11.55 6.79
CA GLN A 98 3.53 12.94 7.06
C GLN A 98 2.39 13.95 6.81
N ARG A 99 1.37 13.62 6.00
CA ARG A 99 0.15 14.43 5.83
C ARG A 99 -1.05 13.93 6.65
N THR A 100 -1.18 12.63 6.92
CA THR A 100 -2.30 12.07 7.72
C THR A 100 -2.07 12.08 9.23
N SER A 101 -0.83 12.03 9.74
CA SER A 101 -0.55 12.23 11.18
C SER A 101 -0.44 13.69 11.60
N GLN A 102 -0.40 14.65 10.65
CA GLN A 102 -0.58 16.07 10.99
C GLN A 102 -2.05 16.48 11.12
N ARG A 103 -3.02 15.72 10.60
CA ARG A 103 -4.45 16.09 10.69
C ARG A 103 -5.13 15.57 11.96
N THR A 104 -4.74 14.41 12.50
CA THR A 104 -5.36 13.89 13.72
C THR A 104 -4.78 14.48 15.01
N LEU A 105 -3.50 14.87 15.03
CA LEU A 105 -2.92 15.53 16.21
C LEU A 105 -3.16 17.05 16.24
N SER A 106 -3.27 17.74 15.09
CA SER A 106 -3.61 19.18 15.07
C SER A 106 -5.07 19.44 15.41
N SER A 107 -6.00 18.57 14.99
CA SER A 107 -7.42 18.71 15.34
C SER A 107 -7.66 18.55 16.85
N LEU A 108 -6.94 17.66 17.54
CA LEU A 108 -7.10 17.48 18.99
C LEU A 108 -6.43 18.61 19.80
N LEU A 109 -5.30 19.15 19.31
CA LEU A 109 -4.61 20.28 19.95
C LEU A 109 -5.39 21.59 19.77
N MET A 110 -5.97 21.84 18.60
CA MET A 110 -6.79 23.05 18.36
C MET A 110 -8.09 23.06 19.17
N VAL A 111 -8.78 21.93 19.32
CA VAL A 111 -10.01 21.88 20.16
C VAL A 111 -9.70 22.20 21.62
N ARG A 112 -8.55 21.77 22.16
CA ARG A 112 -8.14 22.10 23.53
C ARG A 112 -7.73 23.56 23.72
N VAL A 113 -7.08 24.19 22.72
CA VAL A 113 -6.72 25.61 22.80
C VAL A 113 -7.98 26.50 22.72
N THR A 114 -8.94 26.18 21.85
CA THR A 114 -10.17 26.96 21.68
C THR A 114 -11.10 26.92 22.90
N GLN A 115 -11.22 25.77 23.59
CA GLN A 115 -12.00 25.74 24.85
C GLN A 115 -11.31 26.51 25.98
N ARG A 116 -9.98 26.53 26.03
CA ARG A 116 -9.23 27.24 27.08
C ARG A 116 -9.29 28.77 26.91
N THR A 117 -9.31 29.27 25.68
CA THR A 117 -9.49 30.72 25.40
C THR A 117 -10.90 31.20 25.69
N HIS A 118 -11.93 30.37 25.47
CA HIS A 118 -13.31 30.70 25.85
C HIS A 118 -13.53 30.76 27.37
N LEU A 119 -12.85 29.90 28.15
CA LEU A 119 -13.00 29.88 29.61
C LEU A 119 -12.27 31.04 30.33
N LEU A 120 -11.21 31.59 29.72
CA LEU A 120 -10.46 32.72 30.28
C LEU A 120 -11.18 34.07 30.06
N LYS A 121 -11.92 34.24 28.96
CA LYS A 121 -12.70 35.47 28.72
C LYS A 121 -13.91 35.60 29.66
N SER A 122 -14.52 34.49 30.07
CA SER A 122 -15.66 34.51 30.99
C SER A 122 -15.28 34.86 32.43
N LYS A 123 -14.03 34.60 32.85
CA LYS A 123 -13.54 35.00 34.20
C LYS A 123 -13.11 36.46 34.26
N ALA A 124 -12.64 37.06 33.17
CA ALA A 124 -12.21 38.46 33.15
C ALA A 124 -13.36 39.49 33.15
N VAL A 125 -14.61 39.07 32.96
CA VAL A 125 -15.79 39.97 32.92
C VAL A 125 -16.57 40.05 34.25
N GLN A 126 -16.13 39.31 35.28
CA GLN A 126 -16.74 39.31 36.62
C GLN A 126 -15.86 39.96 37.70
N GLU A 127 -14.62 40.37 37.37
CA GLU A 127 -13.67 40.97 38.32
C GLU A 127 -13.45 42.49 38.07
N LYS A 128 -14.46 43.14 37.48
CA LYS A 128 -14.57 44.61 37.36
C LYS A 128 -15.95 45.10 37.81
N SER A 129 -16.37 44.67 38.99
CA SER A 129 -17.46 45.29 39.75
C SER A 129 -17.04 45.48 41.19
#